data_AF-A0A6B3GQN9-F1
#
_entry.id   AF-A0A6B3GQN9-F1
#
_cell.length_a   1.000
_cell.length_b   1.000
_cell.length_c   1.000
_cell.angle_alpha   90.00
_cell.angle_beta   90.00
_cell.angle_gamma   90.00
#
_symmetry.space_group_name_H-M   'P 1'
#
loop_
_entity.id
_entity.type
_entity.pdbx_description
1 polymer ?
#
loop_
_entity_poly.entity_id
_entity_poly.type
_entity_poly.pdbx_seq_one_letter_code
_entity_poly.pdbx_strand_id
1 'polypeptide(L)'
;ACKRLLFSNTYYPAIQQPNVELVTDGIAKVTPDAVVTADGRERPVDTIVLGTGFEAVRRPIAERVFGRNGVGLKDAWSEGMSALRGTGVAGFPNLFMLLGPNTTLGHSSQVIMIEA
;
A
#
# COMPACT_ATOMS: atom_id res chain seq x y z
N ALA A 1 -11.26 13.04 -4.43
CA ALA A 1 -10.10 12.67 -3.59
C ALA A 1 -9.33 11.55 -4.29
N CYS A 2 -8.00 11.66 -4.44
CA CYS A 2 -7.17 10.67 -5.13
C CYS A 2 -6.70 9.51 -4.22
N LYS A 3 -7.03 9.54 -2.93
CA LYS A 3 -6.77 8.50 -1.92
C LYS A 3 -8.03 8.27 -1.08
N ARG A 4 -8.14 7.11 -0.42
CA ARG A 4 -9.26 6.77 0.47
C ARG A 4 -9.27 7.73 1.67
N LEU A 5 -10.44 8.27 1.99
CA LEU A 5 -10.62 9.13 3.15
C LEU A 5 -10.48 8.32 4.44
N LEU A 6 -9.75 8.89 5.41
CA LEU A 6 -9.62 8.36 6.75
C LEU A 6 -10.53 9.16 7.68
N PHE A 7 -11.21 8.45 8.59
CA PHE A 7 -12.08 9.07 9.59
C PHE A 7 -11.50 8.79 10.96
N SER A 8 -11.27 9.84 11.74
CA SER A 8 -10.84 9.73 13.13
C SER A 8 -11.34 10.92 13.93
N ASN A 9 -12.02 10.64 15.03
CA ASN A 9 -12.43 11.66 15.99
C ASN A 9 -11.31 12.03 16.97
N THR A 10 -10.21 11.27 16.99
CA THR A 10 -9.15 11.38 18.01
C THR A 10 -7.84 11.92 17.46
N TYR A 11 -7.63 11.94 16.14
CA TYR A 11 -6.37 12.37 15.53
C TYR A 11 -6.05 13.85 15.84
N TYR A 12 -6.96 14.77 15.54
CA TYR A 12 -6.73 16.21 15.76
C TYR A 12 -6.59 16.58 17.25
N PRO A 13 -7.38 16.01 18.18
CA PRO A 13 -7.11 16.18 19.60
C PRO A 13 -5.75 15.64 20.04
N ALA A 14 -5.30 14.49 19.51
CA ALA A 14 -4.02 13.89 19.88
C ALA A 14 -2.83 14.76 19.49
N ILE A 15 -2.79 15.32 18.27
CA ILE A 15 -1.67 16.15 17.81
C ILE A 15 -1.58 17.53 18.50
N GLN A 16 -2.58 17.90 19.30
CA GLN A 16 -2.60 19.15 20.07
C GLN A 16 -2.21 18.95 21.54
N GLN A 17 -1.96 17.72 21.98
CA GLN A 17 -1.57 17.47 23.37
C GLN A 17 -0.15 18.04 23.64
N PRO A 18 0.12 18.55 24.85
CA PRO A 18 1.40 19.20 25.17
C PRO A 18 2.62 18.28 25.08
N ASN A 19 2.41 16.96 25.09
CA ASN A 19 3.43 15.92 24.99
C ASN A 19 3.57 15.35 23.56
N VAL A 20 2.99 15.99 22.54
CA VAL A 20 3.05 15.55 21.14
C VAL A 20 3.70 16.63 20.28
N GLU A 21 4.67 16.21 19.47
CA GLU A 21 5.32 17.04 18.45
C GLU A 21 4.93 16.53 17.07
N LEU A 22 4.38 17.41 16.21
CA LEU A 22 4.19 17.13 14.79
C LEU A 22 5.44 17.53 14.02
N VAL A 23 6.16 16.54 13.48
CA VAL A 23 7.36 16.75 12.67
C VAL A 23 7.01 16.51 11.20
N THR A 24 7.22 17.54 10.37
CA THR A 24 6.91 17.47 8.92
C THR A 24 8.14 17.28 8.03
N ASP A 25 9.33 17.36 8.61
CA ASP A 25 10.59 17.15 7.90
C ASP A 25 10.77 15.69 7.47
N GLY A 26 11.43 15.50 6.33
CA GLY A 26 11.81 14.16 5.87
C GLY A 26 12.76 13.47 6.85
N ILE A 27 12.64 12.15 6.98
CA ILE A 27 13.55 11.33 7.78
C ILE A 27 14.83 11.07 6.96
N ALA A 28 15.99 11.39 7.54
CA ALA A 28 17.30 11.14 6.93
C ALA A 28 17.85 9.76 7.31
N LYS A 29 17.79 9.38 8.59
CA LYS A 29 18.21 8.07 9.10
C LYS A 29 17.62 7.77 10.48
N VAL A 30 17.72 6.52 10.88
CA VAL A 30 17.46 6.06 12.25
C VAL A 30 18.79 5.63 12.86
N THR A 31 19.08 6.07 14.08
CA THR A 31 20.22 5.62 14.89
C THR A 31 19.73 4.62 15.94
N PRO A 32 20.62 3.98 16.74
CA PRO A 32 20.18 3.03 17.77
C PRO A 32 19.17 3.60 18.79
N ASP A 33 19.14 4.91 18.97
CA ASP A 33 18.42 5.61 20.04
C ASP A 33 17.63 6.84 19.56
N ALA A 34 17.65 7.19 18.26
CA ALA A 34 17.00 8.40 17.76
C ALA A 34 16.53 8.30 16.30
N VAL A 35 15.62 9.22 15.93
CA VAL A 35 15.28 9.53 14.54
C VAL A 35 15.94 10.84 14.16
N VAL A 36 16.66 10.85 13.04
CA VAL A 36 17.34 12.05 12.50
C VAL A 36 16.59 12.54 11.27
N THR A 37 16.12 13.78 11.29
CA THR A 37 15.45 14.43 10.17
C THR A 37 16.43 15.14 9.23
N ALA A 38 15.95 15.55 8.06
CA ALA A 38 16.76 16.17 7.01
C ALA A 38 17.38 17.53 7.40
N ASP A 39 16.83 18.20 8.41
CA ASP A 39 17.38 19.40 9.05
C ASP A 39 18.59 19.10 9.97
N GLY A 40 18.93 17.81 10.16
CA GLY A 40 20.01 17.36 11.03
C GLY A 40 19.62 17.22 12.51
N ARG A 41 18.35 17.48 12.88
CA ARG A 41 17.90 17.37 14.28
C ARG A 41 17.72 15.91 14.67
N GLU A 42 18.35 15.52 15.76
CA GLU A 42 18.18 14.22 16.38
C GLU A 42 17.04 14.27 17.41
N ARG A 43 16.13 13.29 17.33
CA ARG A 43 15.01 13.12 18.26
C ARG A 43 15.15 11.77 18.96
N PRO A 44 15.66 11.73 20.20
CA PRO A 44 15.77 10.50 20.97
C PRO A 44 14.40 9.87 21.19
N VAL A 45 14.28 8.57 20.95
CA VAL A 45 13.04 7.80 21.13
C VAL A 45 13.34 6.39 21.59
N ASP A 46 12.54 5.88 22.52
CA ASP A 46 12.66 4.50 23.00
C ASP A 46 11.93 3.50 22.08
N THR A 47 11.03 3.97 21.23
CA THR A 47 10.18 3.11 20.39
C THR A 47 9.80 3.81 19.09
N ILE A 48 9.83 3.08 17.99
CA ILE A 48 9.44 3.54 16.65
C ILE A 48 8.29 2.68 16.13
N VAL A 49 7.21 3.31 15.69
CA VAL A 49 6.07 2.65 15.03
C VAL A 49 6.05 3.04 13.55
N LEU A 50 6.22 2.06 12.65
CA LEU A 50 6.25 2.30 11.22
C LEU A 50 4.84 2.35 10.62
N GLY A 51 4.32 3.56 10.42
CA GLY A 51 3.05 3.84 9.76
C GLY A 51 3.18 4.14 8.25
N THR A 52 4.13 3.53 7.53
CA THR A 52 4.51 3.92 6.16
C THR A 52 3.65 3.30 5.04
N GLY A 53 2.64 2.49 5.39
CA GLY A 53 1.74 1.85 4.41
C GLY A 53 2.30 0.56 3.79
N PHE A 54 1.84 0.24 2.57
CA PHE A 54 2.14 -1.02 1.87
C PHE A 54 2.41 -0.79 0.39
N GLU A 55 3.19 -1.69 -0.24
CA GLU A 55 3.26 -1.81 -1.69
C GLU A 55 1.98 -2.47 -2.21
N ALA A 56 1.02 -1.66 -2.64
CA ALA A 56 -0.32 -2.11 -3.01
C ALA A 56 -0.44 -2.52 -4.48
N VAL A 57 0.47 -2.06 -5.36
CA VAL A 57 0.34 -2.24 -6.80
C VAL A 57 1.01 -3.55 -7.23
N ARG A 58 2.19 -3.87 -6.67
CA ARG A 58 2.90 -5.11 -7.02
C ARG A 58 2.41 -6.29 -6.19
N ARG A 59 1.77 -7.25 -6.86
CA ARG A 59 1.23 -8.46 -6.23
C ARG A 59 2.32 -9.54 -6.11
N PRO A 60 2.72 -9.97 -4.90
CA PRO A 60 3.76 -11.00 -4.74
C PRO A 60 3.41 -12.35 -5.39
N ILE A 61 2.12 -12.65 -5.54
CA ILE A 61 1.65 -13.86 -6.22
C ILE A 61 2.04 -13.89 -7.70
N ALA A 62 2.21 -12.73 -8.35
CA ALA A 62 2.57 -12.66 -9.76
C ALA A 62 3.95 -13.27 -10.06
N GLU A 63 4.83 -13.36 -9.05
CA GLU A 63 6.15 -13.99 -9.18
C GLU A 63 6.09 -15.53 -9.19
N ARG A 64 4.94 -16.11 -8.84
CA ARG A 64 4.78 -17.57 -8.65
C ARG A 64 3.80 -18.21 -9.63
N VAL A 65 3.13 -17.41 -10.45
CA VAL A 65 2.07 -17.87 -11.35
C VAL A 65 2.56 -17.86 -12.78
N PHE A 66 2.41 -19.00 -13.46
CA PHE A 66 2.79 -19.19 -14.85
C PHE A 66 1.56 -19.62 -15.66
N GLY A 67 1.37 -18.97 -16.81
CA GLY A 67 0.28 -19.21 -17.72
C GLY A 67 0.67 -20.16 -18.86
N ARG A 68 -0.04 -20.03 -19.98
CA ARG A 68 0.28 -20.76 -21.21
C ARG A 68 1.72 -20.51 -21.63
N ASN A 69 2.34 -21.55 -22.19
CA ASN A 69 3.72 -21.51 -22.70
C ASN A 69 4.76 -21.11 -21.64
N GLY A 70 4.45 -21.25 -20.35
CA GLY A 70 5.37 -20.93 -19.25
C GLY A 70 5.58 -19.44 -18.99
N VAL A 71 4.74 -18.56 -19.55
CA VAL A 71 4.86 -17.11 -19.33
C VAL A 71 4.49 -16.75 -17.88
N GLY A 72 5.35 -16.02 -17.18
CA GLY A 72 5.10 -15.54 -15.83
C GLY A 72 4.05 -14.42 -15.79
N LEU A 73 3.20 -14.41 -14.75
CA LEU A 73 2.19 -13.36 -14.57
C LEU A 73 2.83 -11.99 -14.34
N LYS A 74 3.98 -11.95 -13.67
CA LYS A 74 4.82 -10.75 -13.54
C LYS A 74 5.20 -10.18 -14.90
N ASP A 75 5.63 -11.03 -15.83
CA ASP A 75 6.09 -10.61 -17.16
C ASP A 75 4.91 -10.11 -18.00
N ALA A 76 3.77 -10.80 -17.93
CA ALA A 76 2.53 -10.38 -18.59
C ALA A 76 2.00 -9.02 -18.10
N TRP A 77 2.44 -8.55 -16.94
CA TRP A 77 2.05 -7.28 -16.32
C TRP A 77 3.19 -6.25 -16.24
N SER A 78 4.32 -6.46 -16.92
CA SER A 78 5.48 -5.56 -16.83
C SER A 78 5.17 -4.11 -17.22
N GLU A 79 4.30 -3.93 -18.23
CA GLU A 79 3.86 -2.63 -18.76
C GLU A 79 2.56 -2.12 -18.11
N GLY A 80 2.06 -2.81 -17.08
CA GLY A 80 0.83 -2.45 -16.39
C GLY A 80 -0.12 -3.64 -16.24
N MET A 81 -0.74 -3.70 -15.07
CA MET A 81 -1.68 -4.78 -14.74
C MET A 81 -3.01 -4.60 -15.48
N SER A 82 -3.44 -5.67 -16.15
CA SER A 82 -4.74 -5.71 -16.81
C SER A 82 -5.42 -7.07 -16.61
N ALA A 83 -6.75 -7.03 -16.57
CA ALA A 83 -7.59 -8.22 -16.48
C ALA A 83 -8.94 -7.94 -17.14
N LEU A 84 -9.48 -8.94 -17.84
CA LEU A 84 -10.84 -8.94 -18.36
C LEU A 84 -11.81 -8.81 -17.18
N ARG A 85 -12.58 -7.72 -17.17
CA ARG A 85 -13.52 -7.37 -16.08
C ARG A 85 -12.87 -7.31 -14.69
N GLY A 86 -11.54 -7.13 -14.63
CA GLY A 86 -10.80 -7.12 -13.37
C GLY A 86 -10.58 -8.50 -12.74
N THR A 87 -10.97 -9.60 -13.39
CA THR A 87 -10.96 -10.94 -12.80
C THR A 87 -10.06 -11.91 -13.56
N GLY A 88 -10.23 -12.03 -14.88
CA GLY A 88 -9.51 -13.02 -15.71
C GLY A 88 -8.32 -12.40 -16.43
N VAL A 89 -7.18 -13.09 -16.49
CA VAL A 89 -5.97 -12.60 -17.17
C VAL A 89 -5.74 -13.35 -18.48
N ALA A 90 -5.54 -12.62 -19.58
CA ALA A 90 -5.27 -13.21 -20.88
C ALA A 90 -3.99 -14.06 -20.84
N GLY A 91 -4.05 -15.30 -21.33
CA GLY A 91 -2.93 -16.25 -21.27
C GLY A 91 -2.88 -17.12 -20.01
N PHE A 92 -3.74 -16.88 -19.02
CA PHE A 92 -3.79 -17.63 -17.75
C PHE A 92 -5.15 -18.32 -17.59
N PRO A 93 -5.38 -19.47 -18.26
CA PRO A 93 -6.66 -20.17 -18.18
C PRO A 93 -6.94 -20.65 -16.75
N ASN A 94 -8.22 -20.60 -16.34
CA ASN A 94 -8.69 -20.97 -15.01
C ASN A 94 -8.06 -20.18 -13.83
N LEU A 95 -7.35 -19.09 -14.12
CA LEU A 95 -6.92 -18.11 -13.11
C LEU A 95 -8.00 -17.03 -12.98
N PHE A 96 -8.55 -16.91 -11.77
CA PHE A 96 -9.50 -15.86 -11.42
C PHE A 96 -8.98 -15.14 -10.18
N MET A 97 -9.12 -13.81 -10.16
CA MET A 97 -8.68 -12.99 -9.04
C MET A 97 -9.84 -12.19 -8.47
N LEU A 98 -9.99 -12.27 -7.15
CA LEU A 98 -10.77 -11.30 -6.40
C LEU A 98 -9.95 -10.02 -6.24
N LEU A 99 -10.63 -8.87 -6.32
CA LEU A 99 -9.99 -7.56 -6.23
C LEU A 99 -8.81 -7.39 -7.20
N GLY A 100 -8.94 -7.89 -8.43
CA GLY A 100 -7.91 -7.76 -9.44
C GLY A 100 -7.74 -6.33 -10.00
N PRO A 101 -7.02 -6.19 -11.11
CA PRO A 101 -6.74 -4.89 -11.73
C PRO A 101 -8.03 -4.06 -11.92
N ASN A 102 -7.97 -2.80 -11.52
CA ASN A 102 -9.06 -1.80 -11.65
C ASN A 102 -10.35 -2.07 -10.84
N THR A 103 -10.39 -3.04 -9.92
CA THR A 103 -11.57 -3.31 -9.07
C THR A 103 -11.37 -2.96 -7.59
N THR A 104 -10.13 -2.71 -7.14
CA THR A 104 -9.84 -2.22 -5.79
C THR A 104 -10.07 -0.71 -5.68
N LEU A 105 -11.33 -0.29 -5.65
CA LEU A 105 -11.70 1.12 -5.66
C LEU A 105 -11.52 1.78 -4.28
N GLY A 106 -10.85 2.94 -4.26
CA GLY A 106 -10.60 3.70 -3.02
C GLY A 106 -11.81 4.43 -2.45
N HIS A 107 -12.96 4.41 -3.13
CA HIS A 107 -14.16 5.17 -2.79
C HIS A 107 -15.37 4.30 -2.40
N SER A 108 -15.26 2.97 -2.48
CA SER A 108 -16.33 2.03 -2.14
C SER A 108 -15.88 0.98 -1.11
N SER A 109 -16.83 0.19 -0.62
CA SER A 109 -16.52 -0.95 0.24
C SER A 109 -15.89 -2.06 -0.59
N GLN A 110 -14.75 -2.58 -0.12
CA GLN A 110 -14.11 -3.75 -0.72
C GLN A 110 -14.97 -5.01 -0.55
N VAL A 111 -15.79 -5.09 0.50
CA VAL A 111 -16.70 -6.23 0.73
C VAL A 111 -17.68 -6.37 -0.43
N ILE A 112 -18.30 -5.27 -0.86
CA ILE A 112 -19.23 -5.27 -2.00
C ILE A 112 -18.52 -5.76 -3.28
N MET A 113 -17.27 -5.34 -3.49
CA MET A 113 -16.48 -5.79 -4.64
C MET A 113 -16.05 -7.26 -4.57
N ILE A 114 -15.99 -7.84 -3.36
CA ILE A 114 -15.65 -9.26 -3.15
C ILE A 114 -16.89 -10.15 -3.32
N GLU A 115 -18.07 -9.67 -2.88
CA GLU A 115 -19.33 -10.43 -2.91
C GLU A 115 -20.00 -10.47 -4.29
N ALA A 116 -19.77 -9.44 -5.12
CA ALA A 116 -20.34 -9.29 -6.46
C ALA A 116 -19.64 -10.16 -7.51
#